data_AF-A0A807LLK5-F1
#
_entry.id   AF-A0A807LLK5-F1
#
_cell.length_a   1.000
_cell.length_b   1.000
_cell.length_c   1.000
_cell.angle_alpha   90.00
_cell.angle_beta   90.00
_cell.angle_gamma   90.00
#
_symmetry.space_group_name_H-M   'P 1'
#
loop_
_entity.id
_entity.type
_entity.pdbx_description
1 polymer ?
#
loop_
_entity_poly.entity_id
_entity_poly.type
_entity_poly.pdbx_seq_one_letter_code
_entity_poly.pdbx_strand_id
1 'polypeptide(L)'
;MQLNTRQERIFKLANLLGSGKPVAAADIITSLECSEPTLTRALKELRESYSAEIKYSKAAHSYHLVNPGHLDKKTLRRMNEALAAHAELKTSETGGRVYLDKDKKTAVSLSLRMRILRKIDRLANLSGTTRSEAVEKLAERAVDDLIKEFNAKKLAR
;
A
#
# COMPACT_ATOMS: atom_id res chain seq x y z
N MET A 1 5.58 -13.57 -4.92
CA MET A 1 4.36 -13.17 -4.19
C MET A 1 4.51 -11.70 -3.84
N GLN A 2 3.57 -10.84 -4.21
CA GLN A 2 3.62 -9.43 -3.82
C GLN A 2 3.19 -9.32 -2.35
N LEU A 3 4.09 -8.84 -1.50
CA LEU A 3 3.81 -8.64 -0.08
C LEU A 3 3.12 -7.31 0.12
N ASN A 4 2.10 -7.25 0.98
CA ASN A 4 1.63 -5.96 1.43
C ASN A 4 2.62 -5.33 2.44
N THR A 5 2.50 -4.03 2.70
CA THR A 5 3.42 -3.29 3.59
C THR A 5 3.52 -3.89 4.99
N ARG A 6 2.42 -4.46 5.50
CA ARG A 6 2.40 -5.11 6.82
C ARG A 6 3.21 -6.41 6.79
N GLN A 7 2.98 -7.28 5.81
CA GLN A 7 3.69 -8.54 5.63
C GLN A 7 5.18 -8.31 5.41
N GLU A 8 5.55 -7.35 4.56
CA GLU A 8 6.95 -6.95 4.34
C GLU A 8 7.64 -6.59 5.66
N ARG A 9 6.98 -5.78 6.50
CA ARG A 9 7.52 -5.37 7.79
C ARG A 9 7.71 -6.55 8.75
N ILE A 10 6.71 -7.41 8.86
CA ILE A 10 6.77 -8.59 9.74
C ILE A 10 7.88 -9.54 9.30
N PHE A 11 8.02 -9.78 7.99
CA PHE A 11 9.04 -10.68 7.47
C PHE A 11 10.45 -10.12 7.66
N LYS A 12 10.64 -8.80 7.48
CA LYS A 12 11.92 -8.14 7.78
C LYS A 12 12.25 -8.25 9.27
N LEU A 13 11.29 -7.94 10.15
CA LEU A 13 11.50 -8.01 11.61
C LEU A 13 11.81 -9.44 12.08
N ALA A 14 11.10 -10.45 11.54
CA ALA A 14 11.35 -11.85 11.83
C ALA A 14 12.79 -12.26 11.47
N ASN A 15 13.29 -11.82 10.31
CA ASN A 15 14.65 -12.14 9.87
C ASN A 15 15.74 -11.38 10.65
N LEU A 16 15.50 -10.13 11.04
CA LEU A 16 16.42 -9.37 11.90
C LEU A 16 16.62 -10.06 13.26
N LEU A 17 15.50 -10.44 13.90
CA LEU A 17 15.53 -11.07 15.22
C LEU A 17 15.85 -12.58 15.16
N GLY A 18 15.64 -13.23 14.01
CA GLY A 18 15.83 -14.66 13.79
C GLY A 18 17.27 -15.15 13.98
N SER A 19 18.25 -14.23 14.01
CA SER A 19 19.63 -14.53 14.40
C SER A 19 19.77 -14.95 15.87
N GLY A 20 18.76 -14.66 16.70
CA GLY A 20 18.82 -14.84 18.15
C GLY A 20 19.78 -13.86 18.83
N LYS A 21 20.35 -12.86 18.14
CA LYS A 21 21.17 -11.84 18.80
C LYS A 21 20.29 -10.66 19.23
N PRO A 22 20.65 -9.94 20.30
CA PRO A 22 20.01 -8.66 20.60
C PRO A 22 20.22 -7.66 19.46
N VAL A 23 19.17 -6.96 19.07
CA VAL A 23 19.16 -5.92 18.04
C VAL A 23 18.63 -4.63 18.64
N ALA A 24 19.33 -3.51 18.47
CA ALA A 24 18.93 -2.22 19.03
C ALA A 24 17.58 -1.75 18.45
N ALA A 25 16.74 -1.13 19.26
CA ALA A 25 15.43 -0.63 18.82
C ALA A 25 15.55 0.39 17.68
N ALA A 26 16.57 1.26 17.75
CA ALA A 26 16.87 2.24 16.71
C ALA A 26 17.20 1.57 15.36
N ASP A 27 18.03 0.53 15.37
CA ASP A 27 18.41 -0.21 14.16
C ASP A 27 17.19 -0.89 13.52
N ILE A 28 16.29 -1.43 14.34
CA ILE A 28 15.04 -2.03 13.86
C ILE A 28 14.14 -0.96 13.25
N ILE A 29 13.97 0.18 13.91
CA ILE A 29 13.17 1.31 13.42
C ILE A 29 13.68 1.79 12.06
N THR A 30 14.99 1.98 11.94
CA THR A 30 15.64 2.40 10.69
C THR A 30 15.47 1.33 9.61
N SER A 31 15.73 0.06 9.92
CA SER A 31 15.64 -1.04 8.95
C SER A 31 14.21 -1.30 8.45
N LEU A 32 13.21 -1.01 9.29
CA LEU A 32 11.79 -1.18 8.95
C LEU A 32 11.12 0.11 8.46
N GLU A 33 11.83 1.23 8.46
CA GLU A 33 11.34 2.59 8.14
C GLU A 33 10.00 2.89 8.86
N CYS A 34 9.93 2.65 10.17
CA CYS A 34 8.68 2.79 10.91
C CYS A 34 8.83 3.44 12.28
N SER A 35 7.75 4.04 12.78
CA SER A 35 7.74 4.68 14.10
C SER A 35 7.73 3.66 15.25
N GLU A 36 8.12 4.08 16.45
CA GLU A 36 8.14 3.23 17.64
C GLU A 36 6.77 2.59 17.99
N PRO A 37 5.61 3.29 17.85
CA PRO A 37 4.30 2.64 17.98
C PRO A 37 4.06 1.54 16.95
N THR A 38 4.59 1.72 15.73
CA THR A 38 4.48 0.74 14.65
C THR A 38 5.34 -0.48 14.93
N LEU A 39 6.55 -0.28 15.44
CA LEU A 39 7.42 -1.36 15.91
C LEU A 39 6.74 -2.17 17.02
N THR A 40 6.12 -1.51 18.01
CA THR A 40 5.41 -2.18 19.11
C THR A 40 4.31 -3.10 18.59
N ARG A 41 3.54 -2.64 17.59
CA ARG A 41 2.49 -3.45 16.94
C ARG A 41 3.08 -4.63 16.18
N ALA A 42 4.17 -4.42 15.43
CA ALA A 42 4.83 -5.49 14.67
C ALA A 42 5.41 -6.57 15.60
N LEU A 43 6.01 -6.17 16.73
CA LEU A 43 6.49 -7.09 17.76
C LEU A 43 5.35 -7.88 18.39
N LYS A 44 4.22 -7.24 18.70
CA LYS A 44 3.03 -7.92 19.22
C LYS A 44 2.51 -8.96 18.24
N GLU A 45 2.40 -8.60 16.96
CA GLU A 45 1.97 -9.52 15.91
C GLU A 45 2.91 -10.73 15.75
N LEU A 46 4.22 -10.53 15.85
CA LEU A 46 5.19 -11.63 15.83
C LEU A 46 5.02 -12.59 17.01
N ARG A 47 4.81 -12.05 18.22
CA ARG A 47 4.54 -12.85 19.41
C ARG A 47 3.26 -13.68 19.27
N GLU A 48 2.19 -13.07 18.77
CA GLU A 48 0.88 -13.71 18.67
C GLU A 48 0.80 -14.70 17.51
N SER A 49 1.23 -14.30 16.30
CA SER A 49 1.03 -15.09 15.08
C SER A 49 2.01 -16.25 14.95
N TYR A 50 3.18 -16.14 15.57
CA TYR A 50 4.23 -17.16 15.48
C TYR A 50 4.58 -17.75 16.85
N SER A 51 3.84 -17.41 17.91
CA SER A 51 4.11 -17.86 19.27
C SER A 51 5.56 -17.59 19.70
N ALA A 52 6.14 -16.49 19.20
CA ALA A 52 7.51 -16.11 19.47
C ALA A 52 7.63 -15.39 20.81
N GLU A 53 8.70 -15.64 21.56
CA GLU A 53 9.01 -14.90 22.79
C GLU A 53 10.12 -13.88 22.50
N ILE A 54 9.77 -12.60 22.54
CA ILE A 54 10.69 -11.49 22.32
C ILE A 54 10.81 -10.67 23.59
N LYS A 55 12.02 -10.54 24.14
CA LYS A 55 12.32 -9.73 25.32
C LYS A 55 12.91 -8.39 24.92
N TYR A 56 12.64 -7.38 25.73
CA TYR A 56 13.22 -6.05 25.62
C TYR A 56 14.19 -5.83 26.77
N SER A 57 15.43 -5.47 26.44
CA SER A 57 16.43 -5.05 27.41
C SER A 57 16.38 -3.53 27.56
N LYS A 58 15.95 -3.06 28.73
CA LYS A 58 15.90 -1.61 29.02
C LYS A 58 17.30 -0.99 29.07
N ALA A 59 18.29 -1.72 29.57
CA ALA A 59 19.67 -1.23 29.69
C ALA A 59 20.36 -1.07 28.33
N ALA A 60 20.12 -2.02 27.41
CA ALA A 60 20.72 -2.00 26.07
C ALA A 60 19.81 -1.38 25.00
N HIS A 61 18.59 -0.95 25.37
CA HIS A 61 17.56 -0.47 24.45
C HIS A 61 17.39 -1.37 23.22
N SER A 62 17.32 -2.69 23.45
CA SER A 62 17.39 -3.72 22.41
C SER A 62 16.32 -4.80 22.56
N TYR A 63 15.92 -5.38 21.44
CA TYR A 63 15.02 -6.53 21.39
C TYR A 63 15.80 -7.80 21.07
N HIS A 64 15.38 -8.91 21.68
CA HIS A 64 16.02 -10.20 21.49
C HIS A 64 14.96 -11.31 21.45
N LEU A 65 15.07 -12.16 20.43
CA LEU A 65 14.23 -13.35 20.27
C LEU A 65 14.77 -14.47 21.18
N VAL A 66 14.03 -14.76 22.25
CA VAL A 66 14.38 -15.77 23.25
C VAL A 66 13.85 -17.14 22.83
N ASN A 67 12.63 -17.18 22.30
CA ASN A 67 12.03 -18.39 21.76
C ASN A 67 11.48 -18.09 20.36
N PRO A 68 11.95 -18.80 19.31
CA PRO A 68 11.46 -18.57 17.96
C PRO A 68 10.02 -19.03 17.74
N GLY A 69 9.46 -19.92 18.57
CA GLY A 69 8.14 -20.50 18.33
C GLY A 69 8.06 -21.16 16.95
N HIS A 70 7.15 -20.68 16.10
CA HIS A 70 6.97 -21.13 14.72
C HIS A 70 7.93 -20.47 13.71
N LEU A 71 8.84 -19.60 14.14
CA LEU A 71 9.90 -19.01 13.30
C LEU A 71 11.08 -19.97 13.15
N ASP A 72 10.82 -21.17 12.65
CA ASP A 72 11.89 -22.13 12.36
C ASP A 72 12.76 -21.64 11.18
N LYS A 73 13.94 -22.25 11.01
CA LYS A 73 14.88 -21.88 9.94
C LYS A 73 14.23 -21.95 8.55
N LYS A 74 13.30 -22.88 8.35
CA LYS A 74 12.58 -23.06 7.09
C LYS A 74 11.62 -21.89 6.84
N THR A 75 10.90 -21.44 7.85
CA THR A 75 9.98 -20.30 7.78
C THR A 75 10.74 -19.00 7.55
N LEU A 76 11.82 -18.75 8.30
CA LEU A 76 12.68 -17.58 8.09
C LEU A 76 13.27 -17.54 6.67
N ARG A 77 13.75 -18.68 6.18
CA ARG A 77 14.23 -18.80 4.80
C ARG A 77 13.14 -18.45 3.78
N ARG A 78 11.93 -19.00 3.93
CA ARG A 78 10.79 -18.68 3.06
C ARG A 78 10.40 -17.20 3.10
N MET A 79 10.45 -16.58 4.29
CA MET A 79 10.21 -15.14 4.44
C MET A 79 11.26 -14.32 3.70
N ASN A 80 12.53 -14.69 3.78
CA ASN A 80 13.61 -14.03 3.01
C ASN A 80 13.44 -14.20 1.50
N GLU A 81 13.11 -15.40 1.03
CA GLU A 81 12.83 -15.65 -0.40
C GLU A 81 11.64 -14.80 -0.89
N ALA A 82 10.58 -14.68 -0.06
CA ALA A 82 9.44 -13.82 -0.38
C ALA A 82 9.80 -12.33 -0.39
N LEU A 83 10.68 -11.87 0.50
CA LEU A 83 11.19 -10.49 0.52
C LEU A 83 12.03 -10.18 -0.74
N ALA A 84 12.89 -11.11 -1.15
CA ALA A 84 13.70 -10.97 -2.37
C ALA A 84 12.81 -10.87 -3.61
N ALA A 85 11.86 -11.80 -3.77
CA ALA A 85 10.91 -11.77 -4.88
C ALA A 85 10.04 -10.50 -4.88
N HIS A 86 9.68 -9.98 -3.70
CA HIS A 86 8.93 -8.73 -3.58
C HIS A 86 9.77 -7.50 -3.98
N ALA A 87 11.06 -7.48 -3.66
CA ALA A 87 11.97 -6.41 -4.07
C ALA A 87 12.15 -6.37 -5.59
N GLU A 88 12.32 -7.52 -6.24
CA GLU A 88 12.41 -7.63 -7.71
C GLU A 88 11.15 -7.08 -8.39
N LEU A 89 9.96 -7.38 -7.85
CA LEU A 89 8.70 -6.85 -8.36
C LEU A 89 8.60 -5.32 -8.17
N LYS A 90 8.97 -4.79 -7.00
CA LYS A 90 9.02 -3.33 -6.75
C LYS A 90 9.97 -2.60 -7.69
N THR A 91 11.07 -3.22 -8.10
CA THR A 91 11.99 -2.61 -9.09
C THR A 91 11.42 -2.62 -10.50
N SER A 92 10.55 -3.58 -10.84
CA SER A 92 9.84 -3.61 -12.13
C SER A 92 8.64 -2.65 -12.18
N GLU A 93 7.97 -2.45 -11.03
CA GLU A 93 6.91 -1.46 -10.86
C GLU A 93 7.54 -0.11 -10.46
N THR A 94 8.22 0.54 -11.40
CA THR A 94 8.71 1.91 -11.25
C THR A 94 7.61 2.82 -10.68
N GLY A 95 7.81 3.24 -9.43
CA GLY A 95 7.27 4.47 -8.84
C GLY A 95 5.75 4.63 -8.93
N GLY A 96 5.02 3.94 -8.06
CA GLY A 96 3.66 4.35 -7.68
C GLY A 96 3.70 5.76 -7.09
N ARG A 97 3.63 6.78 -7.96
CA ARG A 97 3.66 8.19 -7.62
C ARG A 97 2.40 8.50 -6.81
N VAL A 98 2.54 8.57 -5.49
CA VAL A 98 1.45 8.92 -4.59
C VAL A 98 1.24 10.43 -4.70
N TYR A 99 0.18 10.84 -5.41
CA TYR A 99 -0.26 12.23 -5.44
C TYR A 99 -1.11 12.49 -4.20
N LEU A 100 -0.51 13.17 -3.22
CA LEU A 100 -1.17 13.55 -1.96
C LEU A 100 -2.12 14.75 -2.14
N ASP A 101 -1.99 15.48 -3.26
CA ASP A 101 -2.85 16.62 -3.63
C ASP A 101 -4.01 16.20 -4.54
N LYS A 102 -4.49 14.95 -4.47
CA LYS A 102 -5.69 14.57 -5.23
C LYS A 102 -6.91 15.22 -4.60
N ASP A 103 -7.64 15.98 -5.41
CA ASP A 103 -8.95 16.50 -5.04
C ASP A 103 -9.85 15.38 -4.51
N LYS A 104 -10.60 15.71 -3.44
CA LYS A 104 -11.53 14.75 -2.83
C LYS A 104 -12.61 14.39 -3.83
N LYS A 105 -12.63 13.12 -4.24
CA LYS A 105 -13.70 12.55 -5.07
C LYS A 105 -14.75 11.87 -4.20
N THR A 106 -16.01 12.26 -4.35
CA THR A 106 -17.13 11.55 -3.74
C THR A 106 -17.56 10.41 -4.66
N ALA A 107 -17.60 9.19 -4.15
CA ALA A 107 -18.10 8.05 -4.92
C ALA A 107 -19.60 8.19 -5.17
N VAL A 108 -20.01 8.06 -6.44
CA VAL A 108 -21.42 8.12 -6.85
C VAL A 108 -21.78 6.89 -7.69
N SER A 109 -22.99 6.39 -7.53
CA SER A 109 -23.54 5.31 -8.34
C SER A 109 -24.33 5.88 -9.51
N LEU A 110 -23.96 5.50 -10.74
CA LEU A 110 -24.62 5.95 -11.96
C LEU A 110 -25.04 4.75 -12.81
N SER A 111 -26.30 4.75 -13.23
CA SER A 111 -26.82 3.76 -14.18
C SER A 111 -26.50 4.20 -15.60
N LEU A 112 -25.59 3.48 -16.26
CA LEU A 112 -25.17 3.75 -17.65
C LEU A 112 -25.51 2.57 -18.56
N ARG A 113 -25.93 2.87 -19.80
CA ARG A 113 -26.13 1.82 -20.81
C ARG A 113 -24.79 1.18 -21.17
N MET A 114 -24.77 -0.13 -21.44
CA MET A 114 -23.54 -0.87 -21.82
C MET A 114 -22.78 -0.25 -22.99
N ARG A 115 -23.48 0.31 -23.98
CA ARG A 115 -22.84 1.01 -25.12
C ARG A 115 -22.01 2.22 -24.69
N ILE A 116 -22.36 2.88 -23.60
CA ILE A 116 -21.64 4.04 -23.05
C ILE A 116 -20.42 3.55 -22.26
N LEU A 117 -20.60 2.52 -21.43
CA LEU A 117 -19.48 1.89 -20.70
C LEU A 117 -18.34 1.46 -21.64
N ARG A 118 -18.67 0.80 -22.76
CA ARG A 118 -17.67 0.42 -23.78
C ARG A 118 -16.92 1.61 -24.38
N LYS A 119 -17.59 2.76 -24.54
CA LYS A 119 -16.94 3.99 -25.03
C LYS A 119 -16.01 4.59 -23.99
N ILE A 120 -16.42 4.59 -22.72
CA ILE A 120 -15.58 5.03 -21.59
C ILE A 120 -14.34 4.15 -21.49
N ASP A 121 -14.49 2.82 -21.58
CA ASP A 121 -13.35 1.89 -21.55
C ASP A 121 -12.38 2.15 -22.71
N ARG A 122 -12.91 2.35 -23.93
CA ARG A 122 -12.07 2.71 -25.09
C ARG A 122 -11.35 4.03 -24.88
N LEU A 123 -12.01 5.04 -24.32
CA LEU A 123 -11.41 6.34 -24.04
C LEU A 123 -10.28 6.18 -23.01
N ALA A 124 -10.55 5.52 -21.88
CA ALA A 124 -9.57 5.25 -20.83
C ALA A 124 -8.31 4.57 -21.39
N ASN A 125 -8.48 3.56 -22.24
CA ASN A 125 -7.36 2.87 -22.90
C ASN A 125 -6.57 3.80 -23.84
N LEU A 126 -7.25 4.60 -24.66
CA LEU A 126 -6.59 5.52 -25.59
C LEU A 126 -5.84 6.65 -24.88
N SER A 127 -6.33 7.11 -23.73
CA SER A 127 -5.71 8.18 -22.96
C SER A 127 -4.73 7.69 -21.89
N GLY A 128 -4.57 6.38 -21.71
CA GLY A 128 -3.73 5.82 -20.65
C GLY A 128 -4.19 6.22 -19.24
N THR A 129 -5.49 6.45 -19.06
CA THR A 129 -6.08 6.87 -17.76
C THR A 129 -7.00 5.80 -17.21
N THR A 130 -7.37 5.92 -15.93
CA THR A 130 -8.38 5.04 -15.33
C THR A 130 -9.79 5.31 -15.91
N ARG A 131 -10.70 4.35 -15.76
CA ARG A 131 -12.12 4.53 -16.10
C ARG A 131 -12.74 5.72 -15.38
N SER A 132 -12.42 5.92 -14.10
CA SER A 132 -12.93 7.04 -13.30
C SER A 132 -12.44 8.39 -13.85
N GLU A 133 -11.16 8.50 -14.20
CA GLU A 133 -10.61 9.73 -14.81
C GLU A 133 -11.19 9.99 -16.20
N ALA A 134 -11.43 8.94 -16.98
CA ALA A 134 -12.10 9.07 -18.29
C ALA A 134 -13.55 9.58 -18.15
N VAL A 135 -14.28 9.11 -17.13
CA VAL A 135 -15.63 9.60 -16.81
C VAL A 135 -15.60 11.06 -16.37
N GLU A 136 -14.65 11.43 -15.52
CA GLU A 136 -14.52 12.79 -15.00
C GLU A 136 -14.23 13.80 -16.13
N LYS A 137 -13.26 13.51 -17.01
CA LYS A 137 -12.98 14.34 -18.19
C LYS A 137 -14.18 14.47 -19.13
N LEU A 138 -14.94 13.39 -19.30
CA LEU A 138 -16.15 13.41 -20.12
C LEU A 138 -17.23 14.29 -19.48
N ALA A 139 -17.44 14.15 -18.17
CA ALA A 139 -18.43 14.89 -17.42
C ALA A 139 -18.13 16.38 -17.39
N GLU A 140 -16.88 16.77 -17.09
CA GLU A 140 -16.43 18.16 -17.08
C GLU A 140 -16.73 18.85 -18.42
N ARG A 141 -16.27 18.26 -19.52
CA ARG A 141 -16.52 18.81 -20.86
C ARG A 141 -18.01 18.92 -21.19
N ALA A 142 -18.79 17.87 -20.93
CA ALA A 142 -20.21 17.86 -21.26
C ALA A 142 -21.02 18.84 -20.40
N VAL A 143 -20.69 18.99 -19.12
CA VAL A 143 -21.34 19.94 -18.22
C VAL A 143 -21.05 21.37 -18.65
N ASP A 144 -19.79 21.70 -18.96
CA ASP A 144 -19.41 23.02 -19.45
C ASP A 144 -20.14 23.40 -20.74
N ASP A 145 -20.20 22.48 -21.70
CA ASP A 145 -20.89 22.70 -22.97
C ASP A 145 -22.40 22.90 -22.75
N LEU A 146 -23.04 22.10 -21.90
CA LEU A 146 -24.46 22.27 -21.56
C LEU A 146 -24.73 23.61 -20.85
N ILE A 147 -23.90 24.01 -19.88
CA ILE A 147 -24.05 25.30 -19.18
C ILE A 147 -23.99 26.46 -20.18
N LYS A 148 -23.05 26.42 -21.13
CA LYS A 148 -22.95 27.44 -22.20
C LYS A 148 -24.20 27.49 -23.06
N GLU A 149 -24.72 26.34 -23.49
CA GLU A 149 -25.95 26.27 -24.28
C GLU A 149 -27.16 26.84 -23.54
N PHE A 150 -27.32 26.53 -22.25
CA PHE A 150 -28.43 27.04 -21.45
C PHE A 150 -28.33 28.55 -21.21
N ASN A 151 -27.13 29.07 -20.96
CA ASN A 151 -26.92 30.51 -20.81
C ASN A 151 -27.21 31.27 -22.10
N ALA A 152 -26.75 30.77 -23.25
CA ALA A 152 -27.04 31.37 -24.55
C ALA A 152 -28.55 31.42 -24.85
N LYS A 153 -29.29 30.35 -24.53
CA LYS A 153 -30.76 30.30 -24.67
C LYS A 153 -31.49 31.24 -23.71
N LYS A 154 -30.91 31.53 -22.53
CA LYS A 154 -31.48 32.47 -21.55
C LYS A 154 -31.27 33.93 -21.96
N LEU A 155 -30.15 34.24 -22.63
CA LEU A 155 -29.87 35.58 -23.19
C LEU A 155 -30.65 35.88 -24.47
N ALA A 156 -31.11 34.85 -25.19
CA ALA A 156 -31.93 34.97 -26.40
C ALA A 156 -33.45 35.03 -26.13
N ARG A 157 -33.88 34.99 -24.85
CA ARG A 157 -35.25 35.16 -24.39
C ARG A 157 -35.38 36.48 -23.64
#